data_AF-A0A529N617-F1
#
_entry.id   AF-A0A529N617-F1
#
_cell.length_a   1.000
_cell.length_b   1.000
_cell.length_c   1.000
_cell.angle_alpha   90.00
_cell.angle_beta   90.00
_cell.angle_gamma   90.00
#
_symmetry.space_group_name_H-M   'P 1'
#
loop_
_entity.id
_entity.type
_entity.pdbx_description
1 polymer ?
#
loop_
_entity_poly.entity_id
_entity_poly.type
_entity_poly.pdbx_seq_one_letter_code
_entity_poly.pdbx_strand_id
1 'polypeptide(L)' 'YQPRTIAIGTNTDPYQPIEKQYRIMREILEVLEARGHPVGIVTKSALVTRDIDILSRMAERGLAKVALSV' A
#
# COMPACT_ATOMS: atom_id res chain seq x y z
N TYR A 1 12.35 12.36 13.80
CA TYR A 1 12.19 11.10 13.06
C TYR A 1 12.25 11.41 11.58
N GLN A 2 13.08 10.71 10.81
CA GLN A 2 13.11 10.85 9.35
C GLN A 2 12.65 9.51 8.73
N PRO A 3 11.44 9.48 8.14
CA PRO A 3 10.89 8.23 7.63
C PRO A 3 11.68 7.75 6.41
N ARG A 4 11.86 6.45 6.30
CA ARG A 4 12.36 5.76 5.10
C ARG A 4 11.25 4.91 4.53
N THR A 5 11.22 4.74 3.21
CA THR A 5 10.17 3.98 2.53
C THR A 5 10.11 2.54 3.01
N ILE A 6 8.92 2.10 3.40
CA ILE A 6 8.64 0.68 3.67
C ILE A 6 8.29 0.00 2.36
N ALA A 7 8.99 -1.09 2.05
CA ALA A 7 8.68 -1.95 0.90
C ALA A 7 7.76 -3.10 1.35
N ILE A 8 6.58 -3.19 0.75
CA ILE A 8 5.59 -4.25 0.96
C ILE A 8 5.45 -5.05 -0.34
N GLY A 9 5.30 -6.37 -0.24
CA GLY A 9 5.23 -7.24 -1.41
C GLY A 9 6.58 -7.75 -1.92
N THR A 10 7.61 -7.72 -1.06
CA THR A 10 8.96 -8.21 -1.39
C THR A 10 9.08 -9.73 -1.38
N ASN A 11 8.26 -10.42 -0.56
CA ASN A 11 8.27 -11.87 -0.44
C ASN A 11 6.90 -12.50 -0.77
N THR A 12 5.83 -11.89 -0.26
CA THR A 12 4.45 -12.38 -0.44
C THR A 12 3.56 -11.24 -0.89
N ASP A 13 2.62 -11.53 -1.80
CA ASP A 13 1.67 -10.53 -2.28
C ASP A 13 0.81 -10.00 -1.11
N PRO A 14 0.73 -8.67 -0.91
CA PRO A 14 -0.05 -8.09 0.17
C PRO A 14 -1.56 -8.12 -0.09
N TYR A 15 -1.97 -8.29 -1.35
CA TYR A 15 -3.34 -8.27 -1.82
C TYR A 15 -3.84 -9.67 -2.22
N GLN A 16 -3.52 -10.67 -1.39
CA GLN A 16 -4.01 -12.04 -1.50
C GLN A 16 -5.55 -12.12 -1.39
N PRO A 17 -6.21 -13.20 -1.86
CA PRO A 17 -7.67 -13.31 -1.83
C PRO A 17 -8.30 -13.06 -0.45
N ILE A 18 -7.61 -13.46 0.62
CA ILE A 18 -8.07 -13.30 2.00
C ILE A 18 -8.12 -11.82 2.45
N GLU A 19 -7.34 -10.95 1.82
CA GLU A 19 -7.31 -9.52 2.08
C GLU A 19 -8.65 -8.84 1.73
N LYS A 20 -9.48 -9.47 0.88
CA LYS A 20 -10.86 -9.01 0.61
C LYS A 20 -11.70 -8.94 1.88
N GLN A 21 -11.45 -9.84 2.82
CA GLN A 21 -12.18 -9.94 4.09
C GLN A 21 -11.49 -9.14 5.19
N TYR A 22 -10.19 -9.37 5.39
CA TYR A 22 -9.48 -8.80 6.54
C TYR A 22 -9.13 -7.33 6.39
N ARG A 23 -8.93 -6.84 5.15
CA ARG A 23 -8.62 -5.42 4.89
C ARG A 23 -7.39 -4.90 5.65
N ILE A 24 -6.44 -5.77 6.01
CA ILE A 24 -5.26 -5.42 6.82
C ILE A 24 -4.39 -4.41 6.09
N MET A 25 -4.23 -4.56 4.77
CA MET A 25 -3.46 -3.59 3.98
C MET A 25 -4.08 -2.21 4.02
N ARG A 26 -5.42 -2.12 4.04
CA ARG A 26 -6.09 -0.84 4.17
C ARG A 26 -5.78 -0.18 5.51
N GLU A 27 -5.90 -0.93 6.61
CA GLU A 27 -5.60 -0.41 7.96
C GLU A 27 -4.14 0.05 8.06
N ILE A 28 -3.20 -0.69 7.47
CA ILE A 28 -1.79 -0.29 7.37
C ILE A 28 -1.67 1.04 6.61
N LEU A 29 -2.32 1.18 5.45
CA LEU A 29 -2.28 2.40 4.65
C LEU A 29 -2.84 3.61 5.40
N GLU A 30 -3.92 3.44 6.15
CA GLU A 30 -4.52 4.51 6.97
C GLU A 30 -3.54 5.00 8.06
N VAL A 31 -2.82 4.08 8.70
CA VAL A 31 -1.77 4.42 9.68
C VAL A 31 -0.60 5.14 9.02
N LEU A 32 -0.13 4.65 7.86
CA LEU A 32 0.98 5.26 7.13
C LEU A 32 0.61 6.66 6.61
N GLU A 33 -0.61 6.84 6.09
CA GLU A 33 -1.13 8.13 5.65
C GLU A 33 -1.16 9.14 6.81
N ALA A 34 -1.73 8.74 7.96
CA ALA A 34 -1.84 9.56 9.15
C ALA A 34 -0.49 10.00 9.72
N ARG A 35 0.57 9.21 9.47
CA ARG A 35 1.94 9.52 9.90
C ARG A 35 2.82 10.10 8.79
N GLY A 36 2.29 10.28 7.59
CA GLY A 36 3.06 10.74 6.43
C GLY A 36 4.24 9.83 6.10
N HIS A 37 4.10 8.52 6.33
CA HIS A 37 5.16 7.56 6.16
C HIS A 37 5.11 6.95 4.74
N PRO A 38 6.21 7.00 3.96
CA PRO A 38 6.20 6.56 2.58
C PRO A 38 6.19 5.03 2.45
N VAL A 39 5.48 4.54 1.43
CA VAL A 39 5.30 3.12 1.14
C VAL A 39 5.49 2.80 -0.34
N GLY A 40 6.22 1.73 -0.61
CA GLY A 40 6.31 1.09 -1.93
C GLY A 40 5.64 -0.27 -1.89
N ILE A 41 4.70 -0.51 -2.79
CA ILE A 41 3.95 -1.77 -2.87
C ILE A 41 4.27 -2.45 -4.20
N VAL A 42 4.63 -3.73 -4.14
CA VAL A 42 4.68 -4.61 -5.31
C VAL A 42 3.54 -5.63 -5.19
N THR A 43 2.73 -5.79 -6.24
CA THR A 43 1.63 -6.76 -6.25
C THR A 43 1.33 -7.24 -7.66
N LYS A 44 0.75 -8.43 -7.78
CA LYS A 44 0.16 -8.97 -9.01
C LYS A 44 -1.37 -8.83 -9.04
N SER A 45 -1.96 -8.42 -7.92
CA SER A 45 -3.40 -8.45 -7.69
C SER A 45 -4.06 -7.12 -8.04
N ALA A 46 -5.12 -7.17 -8.84
CA ALA A 46 -5.96 -6.01 -9.12
C ALA A 46 -6.70 -5.49 -7.86
N LEU A 47 -6.72 -6.27 -6.77
CA LEU A 47 -7.38 -5.89 -5.51
C LEU A 47 -6.77 -4.63 -4.88
N VAL A 48 -5.54 -4.26 -5.23
CA VAL A 48 -4.91 -2.98 -4.81
C VAL A 48 -5.76 -1.76 -5.18
N THR A 49 -6.55 -1.84 -6.26
CA THR A 49 -7.45 -0.77 -6.70
C THR A 49 -8.58 -0.47 -5.70
N ARG A 50 -8.89 -1.39 -4.78
CA ARG A 50 -9.86 -1.16 -3.69
C ARG A 50 -9.44 0.01 -2.80
N ASP A 51 -8.14 0.19 -2.58
CA ASP A 51 -7.60 1.19 -1.66
C ASP A 51 -7.07 2.44 -2.41
N ILE A 52 -7.53 2.64 -3.65
CA ILE A 52 -7.13 3.76 -4.51
C ILE A 52 -7.45 5.12 -3.89
N ASP A 53 -8.48 5.21 -3.04
CA ASP A 53 -8.84 6.43 -2.33
C ASP A 53 -7.73 6.92 -1.39
N ILE A 54 -7.10 6.01 -0.64
CA ILE A 54 -5.97 6.32 0.26
C ILE A 54 -4.69 6.48 -0.56
N LEU A 55 -4.43 5.55 -1.48
CA LEU A 55 -3.22 5.55 -2.29
C LEU A 55 -3.09 6.82 -3.13
N SER A 56 -4.20 7.35 -3.67
CA SER A 56 -4.18 8.60 -4.44
C SER A 56 -3.79 9.80 -3.58
N ARG A 57 -4.39 9.96 -2.39
CA ARG A 57 -4.03 11.04 -1.44
C ARG A 57 -2.57 10.95 -0.99
N MET A 58 -2.08 9.74 -0.76
CA MET A 58 -0.66 9.52 -0.43
C MET A 58 0.26 9.80 -1.62
N ALA A 59 -0.13 9.41 -2.84
CA ALA A 59 0.64 9.64 -4.06
C ALA A 59 0.77 11.14 -4.40
N GLU A 60 -0.29 11.94 -4.21
CA GLU A 60 -0.25 13.40 -4.36
C GLU A 60 0.82 14.05 -3.47
N ARG A 61 1.11 13.44 -2.33
CA ARG A 61 2.15 13.86 -1.37
C ARG A 61 3.51 13.22 -1.63
N GLY A 62 3.66 12.41 -2.69
CA GLY A 62 4.87 11.64 -2.98
C GLY A 62 5.15 10.50 -2.00
N LEU A 63 4.14 10.03 -1.26
CA LEU A 63 4.30 9.03 -0.20
C LEU A 63 3.99 7.60 -0.66
N ALA A 64 3.28 7.40 -1.77
CA ALA A 64 2.92 6.06 -2.24
C ALA A 64 3.44 5.78 -3.65
N LYS A 65 3.99 4.58 -3.84
CA LYS A 65 4.29 4.01 -5.16
C LYS A 65 3.76 2.58 -5.22
N VAL A 66 2.99 2.26 -6.25
CA VAL A 66 2.53 0.89 -6.52
C VAL A 66 3.17 0.42 -7.82
N ALA A 67 3.76 -0.77 -7.80
CA ALA A 67 4.31 -1.46 -8.95
C ALA A 67 3.56 -2.77 -9.18
N LEU A 68 3.09 -2.97 -10.40
CA LEU A 68 2.48 -4.23 -10.82
C LEU A 68 3.57 -5.18 -11.33
N SER A 69 3.63 -6.38 -10.76
CA SER A 69 4.49 -7.45 -11.27
C SER A 69 3.68 -8.31 -12.24
N VAL A 70 4.13 -8.34 -13.49
CA VAL A 70 3.62 -9.24 -14.54
C VAL A 70 4.50 -10.48 -14.65
#